data_AF-A0A970EU33-F1
#
_entry.id   AF-A0A970EU33-F1
#
_cell.length_a   1.000
_cell.length_b   1.000
_cell.length_c   1.000
_cell.angle_alpha   90.00
_cell.angle_beta   90.00
_cell.angle_gamma   90.00
#
_symmetry.space_group_name_H-M   'P 1'
#
loop_
_entity.id
_entity.type
_entity.pdbx_description
1 polymer ?
#
loop_
_entity_poly.entity_id
_entity_poly.type
_entity_poly.pdbx_seq_one_letter_code
_entity_poly.pdbx_strand_id
1 'polypeptide(L)'
;RYRAVFETTYMPGSIEAVSYKDGKEISRTQLKTVGAPARVSLYPERMEIASGGESLCYVKVAVEDADGNHVPDAAIKLQAEVTGAAELAGFGSANPVTEENYTTGIFTTFNGLAQAVLRSGTAAGKAELKVSSELGESTVTIDVI
;
A
#
# COMPACT_ATOMS: atom_id res chain seq x y z
N ARG A 1 12.41 25.57 -18.13
CA ARG A 1 11.84 25.29 -16.79
C ARG A 1 10.51 24.56 -17.01
N TYR A 2 10.33 23.35 -16.43
CA TYR A 2 9.17 22.48 -16.67
C TYR A 2 8.24 22.38 -15.44
N ARG A 3 8.10 23.46 -14.66
CA ARG A 3 7.27 23.48 -13.44
C ARG A 3 6.58 24.83 -13.27
N ALA A 4 5.35 24.80 -12.77
CA ALA A 4 4.68 25.96 -12.16
C ALA A 4 4.85 25.86 -10.63
N VAL A 5 5.13 26.97 -9.96
CA VAL A 5 5.37 27.02 -8.52
C VAL A 5 4.50 28.12 -7.94
N PHE A 6 3.79 27.80 -6.86
CA PHE A 6 2.92 28.70 -6.13
C PHE A 6 3.32 28.66 -4.66
N GLU A 7 3.32 29.82 -4.02
CA GLU A 7 3.46 29.94 -2.57
C GLU A 7 2.09 30.22 -1.98
N THR A 8 1.77 29.55 -0.87
CA THR A 8 0.50 29.72 -0.18
C THR A 8 0.64 29.36 1.30
N THR A 9 -0.28 29.85 2.13
CA THR A 9 -0.35 29.50 3.55
C THR A 9 -1.13 28.19 3.71
N TYR A 10 -0.60 27.26 4.49
CA TYR A 10 -1.30 26.01 4.79
C TYR A 10 -2.61 26.29 5.53
N MET A 11 -3.69 25.72 5.01
CA MET A 11 -5.00 25.63 5.66
C MET A 11 -5.57 24.23 5.39
N PRO A 12 -6.10 23.52 6.41
CA PRO A 12 -6.78 22.25 6.19
C PRO A 12 -7.89 22.38 5.15
N GLY A 13 -7.96 21.43 4.23
CA GLY A 13 -8.89 21.48 3.11
C GLY A 13 -8.34 20.74 1.90
N SER A 14 -8.60 21.28 0.70
CA SER A 14 -8.06 20.75 -0.54
C SER A 14 -7.33 21.81 -1.35
N ILE A 15 -6.28 21.38 -2.06
CA ILE A 15 -5.61 22.15 -3.09
C ILE A 15 -5.80 21.42 -4.41
N GLU A 16 -6.29 22.11 -5.43
CA GLU A 16 -6.55 21.56 -6.76
C GLU A 16 -5.70 22.30 -7.80
N ALA A 17 -5.01 21.52 -8.64
CA ALA A 17 -4.30 22.03 -9.80
C ALA A 17 -5.09 21.65 -11.05
N VAL A 18 -5.52 22.66 -11.81
CA VAL A 18 -6.28 22.50 -13.05
C VAL A 18 -5.44 23.00 -14.22
N SER A 19 -5.27 22.15 -15.23
CA SER A 19 -4.53 22.48 -16.44
C SER A 19 -5.49 22.91 -17.55
N TYR A 20 -5.13 23.97 -18.25
CA TYR A 20 -5.91 24.52 -19.37
C TYR A 20 -5.10 24.52 -20.66
N LYS A 21 -5.79 24.30 -21.78
CA LYS A 21 -5.29 24.49 -23.14
C LYS A 21 -6.36 25.18 -23.97
N ASP A 22 -6.02 26.30 -24.62
CA ASP A 22 -6.95 27.10 -25.44
C ASP A 22 -8.22 27.50 -24.67
N GLY A 23 -8.07 27.85 -23.39
CA GLY A 23 -9.18 28.21 -22.50
C GLY A 23 -10.04 27.04 -22.03
N LYS A 24 -9.73 25.79 -22.42
CA LYS A 24 -10.45 24.59 -22.01
C LYS A 24 -9.65 23.79 -20.99
N GLU A 25 -10.32 23.28 -19.96
CA GLU A 25 -9.73 22.35 -19.01
C GLU A 25 -9.33 21.05 -19.73
N ILE A 26 -8.13 20.54 -19.43
CA ILE A 26 -7.61 19.29 -20.00
C ILE A 26 -7.24 18.25 -18.94
N SER A 27 -6.98 18.67 -17.69
CA SER A 27 -6.74 17.76 -16.58
C SER A 27 -6.87 18.49 -15.24
N ARG A 28 -7.14 17.72 -14.19
CA ARG A 28 -7.13 18.18 -12.80
C ARG A 28 -6.50 17.16 -11.88
N THR A 29 -5.90 17.64 -10.81
CA THR A 29 -5.44 16.81 -9.69
C THR A 29 -5.68 17.54 -8.38
N GLN A 30 -5.93 16.81 -7.31
CA GLN A 30 -6.24 17.38 -6.00
C GLN A 30 -5.44 16.67 -4.92
N LEU A 31 -4.96 17.45 -3.95
CA LEU A 31 -4.52 16.96 -2.65
C LEU A 31 -5.53 17.41 -1.59
N LYS A 32 -5.84 16.51 -0.67
CA LYS A 32 -6.77 16.76 0.43
C LYS A 32 -6.04 16.52 1.75
N THR A 33 -6.32 17.35 2.75
CA THR A 33 -5.90 17.10 4.12
C THR A 33 -6.63 15.85 4.62
N VAL A 34 -5.85 14.85 5.06
CA VAL A 34 -6.36 13.56 5.52
C VAL A 34 -6.54 13.55 7.03
N GLY A 35 -7.36 12.61 7.52
CA GLY A 35 -7.53 12.36 8.94
C GLY A 35 -6.36 11.59 9.56
N ALA A 36 -6.52 11.25 10.84
CA ALA A 36 -5.59 10.37 11.54
C ALA A 36 -5.67 8.92 10.99
N PRO A 37 -4.57 8.15 11.09
CA PRO A 37 -4.58 6.71 10.79
C PRO A 37 -5.71 5.98 11.51
N ALA A 38 -6.49 5.20 10.77
CA ALA A 38 -7.63 4.46 11.30
C ALA A 38 -7.59 2.98 10.96
N ARG A 39 -6.98 2.58 9.84
CA ARG A 39 -6.89 1.18 9.42
C ARG A 39 -5.71 0.91 8.51
N VAL A 40 -5.44 -0.38 8.33
CA VAL A 40 -4.61 -0.91 7.24
C VAL A 40 -5.53 -1.44 6.15
N SER A 41 -5.19 -1.21 4.89
CA SER A 41 -5.92 -1.71 3.71
C SER A 41 -4.98 -2.49 2.80
N LEU A 42 -5.45 -3.63 2.29
CA LEU A 42 -4.66 -4.55 1.47
C LEU A 42 -5.16 -4.52 0.02
N TYR A 43 -4.25 -4.22 -0.91
CA TYR A 43 -4.55 -4.12 -2.34
C TYR A 43 -3.65 -5.09 -3.12
N PRO A 44 -4.10 -6.33 -3.33
CA PRO A 44 -3.39 -7.25 -4.20
C PRO A 44 -3.44 -6.77 -5.64
N GLU A 45 -2.34 -6.91 -6.38
CA GLU A 45 -2.31 -6.61 -7.82
C GLU A 45 -3.22 -7.57 -8.62
N ARG A 46 -3.42 -8.78 -8.10
CA ARG A 46 -4.17 -9.88 -8.71
C ARG A 46 -4.80 -10.75 -7.63
N MET A 47 -6.02 -11.23 -7.88
CA MET A 47 -6.70 -12.17 -6.98
C MET A 47 -6.37 -13.64 -7.28
N GLU A 48 -5.72 -13.93 -8.40
CA GLU A 48 -5.34 -15.27 -8.83
C GLU A 48 -3.88 -15.30 -9.29
N ILE A 49 -3.13 -16.34 -8.89
CA ILE A 49 -1.77 -16.60 -9.37
C ILE A 49 -1.58 -18.07 -9.73
N ALA A 50 -0.67 -18.36 -10.66
CA ALA A 50 -0.39 -19.73 -11.06
C ALA A 50 0.34 -20.49 -9.93
N SER A 51 -0.10 -21.71 -9.67
CA SER A 51 0.67 -22.72 -8.97
C SER A 51 1.97 -23.04 -9.74
N GLY A 52 3.00 -23.48 -9.01
CA GLY A 52 4.27 -23.87 -9.61
C GLY A 52 5.52 -23.37 -8.89
N GLY A 53 5.39 -22.66 -7.77
CA GLY A 53 6.54 -22.23 -6.96
C GLY A 53 7.20 -20.91 -7.37
N GLU A 54 6.78 -20.33 -8.51
CA GLU A 54 7.47 -19.19 -9.12
C GLU A 54 6.59 -17.96 -9.31
N SER A 55 5.25 -18.10 -9.21
CA SER A 55 4.35 -16.96 -9.40
C SER A 55 4.39 -16.05 -8.18
N LEU A 56 4.48 -14.74 -8.42
CA LEU A 56 4.45 -13.73 -7.37
C LEU A 56 3.14 -12.95 -7.41
N CYS A 57 2.64 -12.53 -6.25
CA CYS A 57 1.60 -11.51 -6.12
C CYS A 57 2.09 -10.39 -5.19
N TYR A 58 2.07 -9.16 -5.69
CA TYR A 58 2.39 -7.97 -4.94
C TYR A 58 1.12 -7.41 -4.29
N VAL A 59 1.09 -7.38 -2.95
CA VAL A 59 0.01 -6.76 -2.17
C VAL A 59 0.47 -5.44 -1.56
N LYS A 60 -0.04 -4.32 -2.09
CA LYS A 60 0.20 -3.00 -1.50
C LYS A 60 -0.53 -2.92 -0.17
N VAL A 61 0.18 -2.51 0.86
CA VAL A 61 -0.33 -2.33 2.22
C VAL A 61 -0.36 -0.84 2.51
N ALA A 62 -1.53 -0.27 2.73
CA ALA A 62 -1.70 1.16 2.92
C ALA A 62 -2.32 1.48 4.29
N VAL A 63 -1.78 2.49 4.95
CA VAL A 63 -2.41 3.10 6.12
C VAL A 63 -3.38 4.18 5.64
N GLU A 64 -4.62 4.07 6.10
CA GLU A 64 -5.71 4.95 5.70
C GLU A 64 -6.43 5.56 6.89
N ASP A 65 -6.99 6.75 6.68
CA ASP A 65 -7.91 7.38 7.62
C ASP A 65 -9.29 6.72 7.60
N ALA A 66 -10.21 7.21 8.44
CA ALA A 66 -11.57 6.67 8.54
C ALA A 66 -12.34 6.74 7.21
N ASP A 67 -12.04 7.74 6.38
CA ASP A 67 -12.67 7.98 5.08
C ASP A 67 -12.00 7.18 3.94
N GLY A 68 -10.91 6.46 4.23
CA GLY A 68 -10.14 5.72 3.23
C GLY A 68 -9.16 6.54 2.42
N ASN A 69 -8.76 7.70 2.94
CA ASN A 69 -7.66 8.45 2.35
C ASN A 69 -6.34 7.91 2.89
N HIS A 70 -5.38 7.72 1.99
CA HIS A 70 -4.01 7.38 2.33
C HIS A 70 -3.37 8.44 3.26
N VAL A 71 -2.77 8.00 4.38
CA VAL A 71 -2.11 8.89 5.34
C VAL A 71 -0.60 8.97 5.03
N PRO A 72 -0.11 10.05 4.40
CA PRO A 72 1.21 10.09 3.76
C PRO A 72 2.39 10.22 4.73
N ASP A 73 2.15 10.47 6.00
CA ASP A 73 3.17 10.61 7.07
C ASP A 73 3.09 9.47 8.09
N ALA A 74 2.22 8.47 7.89
CA ALA A 74 2.08 7.36 8.80
C ALA A 74 3.31 6.42 8.77
N ALA A 75 3.96 6.28 9.92
CA ALA A 75 5.04 5.34 10.18
C ALA A 75 4.60 4.34 11.25
N ILE A 76 3.97 3.25 10.82
CA ILE A 76 3.34 2.24 11.69
C ILE A 76 4.06 0.91 11.50
N LYS A 77 4.38 0.25 12.62
CA LYS A 77 4.97 -1.09 12.62
C LYS A 77 3.89 -2.12 12.27
N LEU A 78 4.14 -2.90 11.24
CA LEU A 78 3.23 -3.94 10.74
C LEU A 78 3.85 -5.32 10.90
N GLN A 79 2.99 -6.32 11.13
CA GLN A 79 3.32 -7.74 11.09
C GLN A 79 2.50 -8.41 9.99
N ALA A 80 3.16 -9.04 9.02
CA ALA A 80 2.55 -9.81 7.96
C ALA A 80 2.77 -11.32 8.19
N GLU A 81 1.72 -12.09 7.91
CA GLU A 81 1.72 -13.56 7.96
C GLU A 81 0.98 -14.09 6.73
N VAL A 82 1.50 -15.14 6.11
CA VAL A 82 0.85 -15.83 4.99
C VAL A 82 0.59 -17.28 5.38
N THR A 83 -0.62 -17.77 5.11
CA THR A 83 -1.00 -19.17 5.31
C THR A 83 -1.61 -19.76 4.05
N GLY A 84 -1.61 -21.09 3.93
CA GLY A 84 -2.24 -21.80 2.82
C GLY A 84 -1.29 -22.06 1.64
N ALA A 85 -1.79 -21.89 0.42
CA ALA A 85 -1.13 -22.32 -0.83
C ALA A 85 0.01 -21.38 -1.33
N ALA A 86 0.46 -20.44 -0.50
CA ALA A 86 1.55 -19.52 -0.81
C ALA A 86 2.40 -19.26 0.44
N GLU A 87 3.55 -18.63 0.25
CA GLU A 87 4.43 -18.17 1.32
C GLU A 87 4.72 -16.67 1.20
N LEU A 88 5.13 -16.06 2.30
CA LEU A 88 5.63 -14.68 2.31
C LEU A 88 7.06 -14.65 1.78
N ALA A 89 7.24 -14.25 0.53
CA ALA A 89 8.56 -14.14 -0.09
C ALA A 89 9.33 -12.89 0.38
N GLY A 90 8.60 -11.85 0.80
CA GLY A 90 9.19 -10.66 1.39
C GLY A 90 8.13 -9.67 1.87
N PHE A 91 8.52 -8.85 2.85
CA PHE A 91 7.70 -7.77 3.37
C PHE A 91 8.55 -6.55 3.69
N GLY A 92 8.16 -5.38 3.18
CA GLY A 92 8.97 -4.19 3.36
C GLY A 92 8.30 -2.88 2.96
N SER A 93 8.97 -1.77 3.23
CA SER A 93 8.59 -0.45 2.73
C SER A 93 9.72 0.15 1.88
N ALA A 94 9.44 1.29 1.24
CA ALA A 94 10.39 1.98 0.38
C ALA A 94 11.34 2.92 1.14
N ASN A 95 11.47 2.78 2.48
CA ASN A 95 12.39 3.59 3.27
C ASN A 95 13.85 3.27 2.85
N PRO A 96 14.58 4.22 2.26
CA PRO A 96 15.93 3.95 1.73
C PRO A 96 17.00 3.77 2.81
N VAL A 97 16.70 4.09 4.08
CA VAL A 97 17.65 4.05 5.19
C VAL A 97 17.20 3.09 6.31
N THR A 98 16.37 2.11 5.98
CA THR A 98 15.91 1.10 6.94
C THR A 98 16.98 0.03 7.21
N GLU A 99 17.03 -0.44 8.45
CA GLU A 99 17.79 -1.61 8.89
C GLU A 99 16.88 -2.83 9.13
N GLU A 100 15.57 -2.70 8.85
CA GLU A 100 14.59 -3.76 9.04
C GLU A 100 14.80 -4.91 8.04
N ASN A 101 14.45 -6.12 8.45
CA ASN A 101 14.68 -7.33 7.67
C ASN A 101 13.45 -7.69 6.82
N TYR A 102 13.65 -7.79 5.50
CA TYR A 102 12.61 -8.09 4.54
C TYR A 102 11.99 -9.51 4.65
N THR A 103 12.56 -10.43 5.43
CA THR A 103 12.12 -11.82 5.52
C THR A 103 11.41 -12.19 6.82
N THR A 104 11.36 -11.30 7.80
CA THR A 104 10.75 -11.60 9.13
C THR A 104 9.24 -11.40 9.14
N GLY A 105 8.69 -10.76 8.11
CA GLY A 105 7.30 -10.32 8.09
C GLY A 105 7.04 -9.08 8.95
N ILE A 106 8.05 -8.41 9.49
CA ILE A 106 7.88 -7.23 10.35
C ILE A 106 8.53 -6.01 9.72
N PHE A 107 7.75 -4.96 9.44
CA PHE A 107 8.28 -3.75 8.83
C PHE A 107 7.49 -2.50 9.19
N THR A 108 8.15 -1.34 9.20
CA THR A 108 7.50 -0.05 9.43
C THR A 108 7.12 0.59 8.10
N THR A 109 5.88 1.11 8.01
CA THR A 109 5.46 1.82 6.80
C THR A 109 6.32 3.05 6.53
N PHE A 110 6.50 3.36 5.25
CA PHE A 110 7.18 4.57 4.80
C PHE A 110 6.21 5.37 3.94
N ASN A 111 6.01 6.63 4.32
CA ASN A 111 4.93 7.46 3.80
C ASN A 111 3.59 6.73 3.78
N GLY A 112 3.22 6.06 4.89
CA GLY A 112 1.98 5.28 5.02
C GLY A 112 1.87 4.02 4.18
N LEU A 113 2.94 3.56 3.53
CA LEU A 113 2.92 2.40 2.64
C LEU A 113 3.93 1.32 3.05
N ALA A 114 3.54 0.06 2.81
CA ALA A 114 4.40 -1.11 2.76
C ALA A 114 3.94 -2.04 1.62
N GLN A 115 4.69 -3.11 1.39
CA GLN A 115 4.49 -4.06 0.32
C GLN A 115 4.73 -5.47 0.84
N ALA A 116 3.74 -6.35 0.69
CA ALA A 116 3.92 -7.78 0.84
C ALA A 116 4.10 -8.43 -0.54
N VAL A 117 4.98 -9.41 -0.62
CA VAL A 117 5.21 -10.23 -1.81
C VAL A 117 4.89 -11.67 -1.44
N LEU A 118 3.83 -12.20 -2.04
CA LEU A 118 3.45 -13.60 -1.90
C LEU A 118 4.07 -14.39 -3.05
N ARG A 119 4.59 -15.59 -2.77
CA ARG A 119 5.04 -16.55 -3.78
C ARG A 119 4.14 -17.78 -3.72
N SER A 120 3.62 -18.20 -4.87
CA SER A 120 2.79 -19.40 -4.94
C SER A 120 3.57 -20.65 -4.53
N GLY A 121 2.90 -21.59 -3.90
CA GLY A 121 3.40 -22.95 -3.73
C GLY A 121 3.27 -23.75 -5.02
N THR A 122 3.56 -25.05 -4.93
CA THR A 122 3.43 -25.99 -6.07
C THR A 122 2.02 -26.56 -6.22
N ALA A 123 1.17 -26.43 -5.20
CA ALA A 123 -0.20 -26.92 -5.21
C ALA A 123 -1.19 -25.76 -5.33
N ALA A 124 -2.27 -25.98 -6.08
CA ALA A 124 -3.42 -25.08 -6.10
C ALA A 124 -4.12 -25.05 -4.73
N GLY A 125 -4.79 -23.94 -4.43
CA GLY A 125 -5.52 -23.73 -3.19
C GLY A 125 -5.64 -22.25 -2.85
N LYS A 126 -6.11 -21.96 -1.64
CA LYS A 126 -6.24 -20.58 -1.14
C LYS A 126 -5.00 -20.19 -0.35
N ALA A 127 -4.52 -18.99 -0.59
CA ALA A 127 -3.52 -18.32 0.24
C ALA A 127 -4.16 -17.13 0.94
N GLU A 128 -3.93 -16.98 2.23
CA GLU A 128 -4.39 -15.83 3.00
C GLU A 128 -3.20 -15.02 3.49
N LEU A 129 -3.17 -13.73 3.15
CA LEU A 129 -2.30 -12.75 3.78
C LEU A 129 -3.08 -12.07 4.91
N LYS A 130 -2.50 -12.08 6.11
CA LYS A 130 -2.96 -11.30 7.26
C LYS A 130 -1.90 -10.26 7.61
N VAL A 131 -2.32 -9.03 7.84
CA VAL A 131 -1.47 -7.93 8.34
C VAL A 131 -2.07 -7.37 9.62
N SER A 132 -1.28 -7.29 10.68
CA SER A 132 -1.68 -6.74 11.98
C SER A 132 -0.82 -5.54 12.39
N SER A 133 -1.40 -4.66 13.20
CA SER A 133 -0.78 -3.44 13.72
C SER A 133 -1.53 -2.93 14.95
N GLU A 134 -1.13 -1.77 15.49
CA GLU A 134 -1.91 -1.05 16.50
C GLU A 134 -3.29 -0.58 16.00
N LEU A 135 -3.52 -0.51 14.68
CA LEU A 135 -4.80 -0.15 14.07
C LEU A 135 -5.75 -1.34 13.88
N GLY A 136 -5.35 -2.54 14.32
CA GLY A 136 -6.09 -3.78 14.13
C GLY A 136 -5.53 -4.66 13.03
N GLU A 137 -6.38 -5.55 12.52
CA GLU A 137 -6.01 -6.60 11.58
C GLU A 137 -6.72 -6.44 10.23
N SER A 138 -6.07 -6.87 9.16
CA SER A 138 -6.62 -6.91 7.81
C SER A 138 -6.20 -8.18 7.12
N THR A 139 -7.12 -8.78 6.36
CA THR A 139 -6.85 -10.02 5.62
C THR A 139 -7.24 -9.88 4.15
N VAL A 140 -6.56 -10.62 3.29
CA VAL A 140 -6.93 -10.81 1.89
C VAL A 140 -6.60 -12.22 1.45
N THR A 141 -7.51 -12.83 0.69
CA THR A 141 -7.33 -14.17 0.14
C THR A 141 -7.00 -14.08 -1.34
N ILE A 142 -5.99 -14.83 -1.78
CA ILE A 142 -5.55 -14.99 -3.17
C ILE A 142 -5.73 -16.46 -3.54
N ASP A 143 -6.30 -16.73 -4.71
CA ASP A 143 -6.43 -18.08 -5.22
C ASP A 143 -5.16 -18.47 -6.00
N VAL A 144 -4.61 -19.63 -5.66
CA VAL A 144 -3.48 -20.25 -6.37
C VAL A 144 -4.08 -21.34 -7.25
N ILE A 145 -3.94 -21.23 -8.57
CA ILE A 145 -4.63 -22.07 -9.56
C ILE A 145 -3.70 -22.93 -10.40
#